data_AF-A0A0U3P1E4-F1
#
_entry.id   AF-A0A0U3P1E4-F1
#
_cell.length_a   1.000
_cell.length_b   1.000
_cell.length_c   1.000
_cell.angle_alpha   90.00
_cell.angle_beta   90.00
_cell.angle_gamma   90.00
#
_symmetry.space_group_name_H-M   'P 1'
#
loop_
_entity.id
_entity.type
_entity.pdbx_description
1 polymer ?
#
loop_
_entity_poly.entity_id
_entity_poly.type
_entity_poly.pdbx_seq_one_letter_code
_entity_poly.pdbx_strand_id
1 'polypeptide(L)' 'MVAAVLATWVTLIVLLLAPSLLPDRWQYYIYSPASVGLWMLTMLVAPFVVCAAAWRWIRTGTRRPKDAA' A
#
# COMPACT_ATOMS: atom_id res chain seq x y z
N MET A 1 5.19 3.69 -18.32
CA MET A 1 5.81 2.57 -17.59
C MET A 1 6.96 3.05 -16.71
N VAL A 2 8.01 3.65 -17.28
CA VAL A 2 9.17 4.19 -16.51
C VAL A 2 8.77 5.24 -15.48
N ALA A 3 7.92 6.20 -15.84
CA ALA A 3 7.46 7.24 -14.90
C ALA A 3 6.68 6.68 -13.71
N ALA A 4 5.84 5.66 -13.92
CA ALA A 4 5.10 5.00 -12.85
C ALA A 4 6.03 4.21 -11.93
N VAL A 5 7.03 3.53 -12.49
CA VAL A 5 8.06 2.84 -11.72
C VAL A 5 8.84 3.84 -10.85
N LEU A 6 9.32 4.95 -11.42
CA LEU A 6 10.02 6.00 -10.68
C LEU A 6 9.16 6.63 -9.58
N ALA A 7 7.89 6.93 -9.87
CA ALA A 7 6.96 7.45 -8.87
C ALA A 7 6.77 6.48 -7.70
N THR A 8 6.62 5.18 -7.98
CA THR A 8 6.54 4.15 -6.94
C THR A 8 7.81 4.08 -6.12
N TRP A 9 8.99 4.11 -6.75
CA TRP A 9 10.28 4.09 -6.04
C TRP A 9 10.45 5.30 -5.13
N VAL A 10 10.18 6.51 -5.63
CA VAL A 10 10.25 7.74 -4.83
C VAL A 10 9.27 7.67 -3.66
N THR A 11 8.04 7.20 -3.90
CA THR A 11 7.03 7.04 -2.85
C THR A 11 7.50 6.07 -1.76
N LEU A 12 8.06 4.91 -2.14
CA LEU A 12 8.59 3.94 -1.19
C LEU A 12 9.78 4.49 -0.39
N ILE A 13 10.70 5.20 -1.04
CA ILE A 13 11.85 5.83 -0.39
C ILE A 13 11.39 6.87 0.65
N VAL A 14 10.44 7.74 0.28
CA VAL A 14 9.88 8.74 1.18
C VAL A 14 9.17 8.06 2.36
N LEU A 15 8.40 7.00 2.11
CA LEU A 15 7.69 6.27 3.16
C LEU A 15 8.65 5.57 4.14
N LEU A 16 9.79 5.07 3.63
CA LEU A 16 10.85 4.46 4.46
C LEU A 16 11.62 5.51 5.29
N LEU A 17 11.87 6.69 4.73
CA LEU A 17 12.58 7.78 5.42
C LEU A 17 11.68 8.61 6.34
N ALA A 18 10.38 8.62 6.11
CA ALA A 18 9.43 9.35 6.96
C ALA A 18 9.59 9.01 8.45
N PRO A 19 9.63 7.72 8.89
CA PRO A 19 9.80 7.40 10.31
C PRO A 19 11.19 7.72 10.88
N SER A 20 12.25 7.82 10.06
CA SER A 20 13.60 8.17 10.55
C SER A 20 13.79 9.67 10.79
N LEU A 21 12.94 10.50 10.18
CA LEU A 21 12.89 11.95 10.43
C LEU A 21 11.95 12.32 11.59
N LEU A 22 11.19 11.35 12.13
CA LEU A 22 10.27 11.61 13.24
C LEU A 22 11.04 11.66 14.58
N PRO A 23 10.76 12.66 15.46
CA PRO A 23 11.42 12.78 16.76
C PRO A 23 11.21 11.55 17.64
N ASP A 24 12.17 11.16 18.48
CA ASP A 24 12.16 9.93 19.31
C ASP A 24 10.85 9.65 20.06
N ARG A 25 10.15 10.71 20.50
CA ARG A 25 8.81 10.61 21.14
C ARG A 25 7.77 9.91 20.26
N TRP A 26 7.84 10.06 18.94
CA TRP A 26 6.94 9.42 17.99
C TRP A 26 7.33 7.96 17.72
N GLN A 27 8.60 7.61 17.77
CA GLN A 27 9.04 6.22 17.64
C GLN A 27 8.44 5.37 18.75
N TYR A 28 8.36 5.91 19.97
CA TYR A 28 7.67 5.25 21.08
C TYR A 28 6.20 4.98 20.77
N TYR A 29 5.47 5.93 20.15
CA TYR A 29 4.08 5.72 19.75
C TYR A 29 3.95 4.75 18.57
N ILE A 30 4.87 4.74 17.61
CA ILE A 30 4.85 3.83 16.46
C ILE A 30 5.11 2.37 16.88
N TYR A 31 6.01 2.15 17.84
CA TYR A 31 6.35 0.82 18.34
C TYR A 31 5.58 0.42 19.61
N SER A 32 4.71 1.29 20.14
CA SER A 32 3.85 1.00 21.28
C SER A 32 2.91 -0.19 20.99
N PRO A 33 2.56 -1.02 22.00
CA PRO A 33 1.66 -2.17 21.83
C PRO A 33 0.32 -1.84 21.14
N ALA A 34 -0.19 -0.61 21.30
CA ALA A 34 -1.38 -0.16 20.60
C ALA A 34 -1.17 -0.03 19.07
N SER A 35 0.00 0.45 18.65
CA SER A 35 0.34 0.59 17.23
C SER A 35 0.64 -0.76 16.57
N VAL A 36 1.24 -1.70 17.30
CA VAL A 36 1.39 -3.09 16.82
C VAL A 36 0.03 -3.72 16.53
N GLY A 37 -0.97 -3.47 17.39
CA GLY A 37 -2.36 -3.87 17.13
C GLY A 37 -2.94 -3.24 15.86
N LEU A 38 -2.68 -1.95 15.64
CA LEU A 38 -3.08 -1.25 14.41
C LEU A 38 -2.41 -1.84 13.16
N TRP A 39 -1.12 -2.20 13.25
CA TRP A 39 -0.38 -2.87 12.18
C TRP A 39 -0.96 -4.25 11.84
N MET A 40 -1.29 -5.05 12.85
CA MET A 40 -1.94 -6.36 12.63
C MET A 40 -3.32 -6.20 11.99
N LEU A 41 -4.11 -5.23 12.46
CA LEU A 41 -5.42 -4.93 11.87
C LEU A 41 -5.27 -4.46 10.42
N THR A 42 -4.27 -3.65 10.14
CA THR A 42 -3.95 -3.20 8.78
C THR A 42 -3.53 -4.38 7.88
N MET A 43 -2.69 -5.30 8.35
CA MET A 43 -2.35 -6.52 7.61
C MET A 43 -3.58 -7.38 7.31
N LEU A 44 -4.55 -7.42 8.22
CA LEU A 44 -5.79 -8.16 8.01
C LEU A 44 -6.72 -7.46 7.02
N VAL A 45 -6.86 -6.13 7.11
CA VAL A 45 -7.83 -5.34 6.32
C VAL A 45 -7.31 -4.98 4.92
N ALA A 46 -6.00 -4.72 4.78
CA ALA A 46 -5.37 -4.37 3.51
C ALA A 46 -5.71 -5.31 2.34
N PRO A 47 -5.61 -6.66 2.46
CA PRO A 47 -5.95 -7.55 1.35
C PRO A 47 -7.44 -7.43 0.94
N PHE A 48 -8.37 -7.24 1.89
CA PHE A 48 -9.78 -7.04 1.56
C PHE A 48 -10.02 -5.72 0.85
N VAL A 49 -9.38 -4.64 1.30
CA VAL A 49 -9.48 -3.32 0.67
C VAL A 49 -8.92 -3.34 -0.74
N VAL A 50 -7.76 -3.99 -0.95
CA VAL A 50 -7.16 -4.16 -2.28
C VAL A 50 -8.07 -4.99 -3.18
N CYS A 51 -8.59 -6.12 -2.70
CA CYS A 51 -9.55 -6.93 -3.43
C CYS A 51 -10.83 -6.16 -3.77
N ALA A 52 -11.34 -5.32 -2.85
CA ALA A 52 -12.53 -4.49 -3.06
C ALA A 52 -12.28 -3.35 -4.06
N ALA A 53 -11.13 -2.69 -4.00
CA ALA A 53 -10.74 -1.64 -4.95
C ALA A 53 -10.51 -2.22 -6.35
N ALA A 54 -9.81 -3.36 -6.42
CA ALA A 54 -9.60 -4.10 -7.65
C ALA A 54 -10.86 -4.83 -8.13
N TRP A 55 -11.90 -4.94 -7.30
CA TRP A 55 -13.14 -5.65 -7.62
C TRP A 55 -13.82 -5.13 -8.88
N ARG A 56 -13.79 -3.81 -9.11
CA ARG A 56 -14.31 -3.23 -10.35
C ARG A 56 -13.54 -3.75 -11.57
N TRP A 57 -12.22 -3.78 -11.51
CA TRP A 57 -11.35 -4.27 -12.59
C TRP A 57 -11.50 -5.78 -12.82
N ILE A 58 -11.54 -6.57 -11.73
CA ILE A 58 -11.77 -8.02 -11.75
C ILE A 58 -13.14 -8.33 -12.36
N ARG A 59 -14.19 -7.60 -11.95
CA ARG A 59 -15.56 -7.80 -12.43
C ARG A 59 -15.75 -7.35 -13.88
N THR A 60 -15.07 -6.29 -14.32
CA THR A 60 -15.15 -5.86 -15.72
C THR A 60 -14.45 -6.81 -16.68
N GLY A 61 -13.68 -7.77 -16.16
CA GLY A 61 -12.97 -8.75 -16.95
C GLY A 61 -11.84 -8.08 -17.72
N THR A 62 -10.65 -8.66 -17.61
CA THR A 62 -9.56 -8.43 -18.54
C THR A 62 -10.06 -8.83 -19.93
N ARG A 63 -10.74 -7.94 -20.68
CA ARG A 63 -10.83 -8.09 -22.13
C ARG A 63 -9.41 -7.96 -22.63
N ARG A 64 -8.73 -9.10 -22.78
CA ARG A 64 -7.49 -9.12 -23.53
C ARG A 64 -7.83 -8.59 -24.92
N PRO A 65 -7.05 -7.66 -25.48
CA PRO A 65 -7.25 -7.17 -26.84
C PRO A 65 -6.91 -8.23 -27.92
N LYS A 66 -7.00 -9.52 -27.60
CA LYS A 66 -6.69 -10.64 -28.50
C LYS A 66 -7.91 -11.45 -28.95
N ASP A 67 -9.10 -11.12 -28.42
CA ASP A 67 -10.35 -11.82 -28.72
C ASP A 67 -11.28 -10.98 -29.64
N ALA A 68 -10.73 -9.94 -30.28
CA ALA A 68 -11.43 -9.00 -31.16
C ALA A 68 -10.98 -9.11 -32.62
N ALA A 69 -10.51 -10.28 -33.04
CA ALA A 69 -10.13 -10.60 -34.41
C ALA A 69 -10.77 -11.93 -34.83
#